data_AF-A0A554J564-F1
#
_entry.id   AF-A0A554J564-F1
#
_cell.length_a   1.000
_cell.length_b   1.000
_cell.length_c   1.000
_cell.angle_alpha   90.00
_cell.angle_beta   90.00
_cell.angle_gamma   90.00
#
_symmetry.space_group_name_H-M   'P 1'
#
loop_
_entity.id
_entity.type
_entity.pdbx_description
1 polymer ?
#
loop_
_entity_poly.entity_id
_entity_poly.type
_entity_poly.pdbx_seq_one_letter_code
_entity_poly.pdbx_strand_id
1 'polypeptide(L)'
;MSVKNVRIWILRRLRTAETRSEAAAFVILGMTCIALFAYAAGYARREYRDGLRRQYVREMKSELERSFNTVNGFPLHPSGDLGWCGSTEDPEDWFFTAFLKRERRWSSALYTPAQQNGIFRYCPTAVGGKTTTGRPLAAGFFLEAALENRDPDTGGFNTEYNMFERTLTESGHTVFRVCGGTEAQCGTER
;
A
#
# COMPACT_ATOMS: atom_id res chain seq x y z
N MET A 1 25.69 -26.94 54.12
CA MET A 1 24.94 -25.67 54.11
C MET A 1 23.52 -25.95 53.62
N SER A 2 22.51 -25.72 54.46
CA SER A 2 21.11 -26.08 54.13
C SER A 2 20.51 -25.11 53.12
N VAL A 3 19.85 -25.64 52.07
CA VAL A 3 19.17 -24.89 50.99
C VAL A 3 18.18 -23.84 51.53
N LYS A 4 17.65 -24.05 52.74
CA LYS A 4 16.76 -23.08 53.43
C LYS A 4 17.45 -21.76 53.77
N ASN A 5 18.75 -21.77 54.07
CA ASN A 5 19.47 -20.54 54.47
C ASN A 5 19.80 -19.65 53.27
N VAL A 6 19.95 -20.21 52.07
CA VAL A 6 20.22 -19.45 50.84
C VAL A 6 18.98 -18.64 50.42
N ARG A 7 17.78 -19.21 50.52
CA ARG A 7 16.51 -18.53 50.19
C ARG A 7 16.23 -17.31 51.06
N ILE A 8 16.49 -17.41 52.38
CA ILE A 8 16.22 -16.31 53.33
C ILE A 8 17.20 -15.15 53.11
N TRP A 9 18.44 -15.43 52.72
CA TRP A 9 19.46 -14.42 52.47
C TRP A 9 19.18 -13.62 51.19
N ILE A 10 18.75 -14.27 50.11
CA ILE A 10 18.34 -13.61 48.85
C ILE A 10 17.12 -12.69 49.08
N LEU A 11 16.14 -13.13 49.87
CA LEU A 11 14.95 -12.34 50.19
C LEU A 11 15.26 -11.12 51.10
N ARG A 12 16.32 -11.18 51.93
CA ARG A 12 16.73 -10.03 52.76
C ARG A 12 17.53 -8.98 51.99
N ARG A 13 18.29 -9.36 50.95
CA ARG A 13 19.06 -8.41 50.13
C ARG A 13 18.20 -7.55 49.21
N LEU A 14 16.99 -8.01 48.85
CA LEU A 14 15.99 -7.25 48.07
C LEU A 14 15.26 -6.15 48.87
N ARG A 15 15.70 -5.84 50.10
CA ARG A 15 14.93 -4.99 51.04
C ARG A 15 15.56 -3.62 51.35
N THR A 16 16.71 -3.28 50.79
CA THR A 16 17.25 -1.91 50.91
C THR A 16 16.52 -0.99 49.92
N ALA A 17 16.34 0.29 50.27
CA ALA A 17 15.65 1.25 49.40
C ALA A 17 16.35 1.38 48.03
N GLU A 18 17.69 1.32 48.02
CA GLU A 18 18.53 1.41 46.82
C GLU A 18 18.29 0.24 45.84
N THR A 19 18.21 -1.00 46.34
CA THR A 19 17.96 -2.17 45.46
C THR A 19 16.55 -2.15 44.84
N ARG A 20 15.58 -1.52 45.51
CA ARG A 20 14.23 -1.33 44.96
C ARG A 20 14.19 -0.27 43.87
N SER A 21 14.90 0.85 44.04
CA SER A 21 14.98 1.89 43.02
C SER A 21 15.71 1.40 41.76
N GLU A 22 16.78 0.63 41.93
CA GLU A 22 17.50 0.02 40.80
C GLU A 22 16.62 -1.00 40.06
N ALA A 23 15.95 -1.88 40.79
CA ALA A 23 15.02 -2.84 40.19
C ALA A 23 13.88 -2.14 39.44
N ALA A 24 13.32 -1.06 40.00
CA ALA A 24 12.30 -0.26 39.33
C ALA A 24 12.82 0.38 38.04
N ALA A 25 14.04 0.94 38.06
CA ALA A 25 14.66 1.52 36.88
C ALA A 25 14.87 0.47 35.77
N PHE A 26 15.34 -0.73 36.10
CA PHE A 26 15.48 -1.82 35.13
C PHE A 26 14.15 -2.29 34.56
N VAL A 27 13.10 -2.36 35.39
CA VAL A 27 11.74 -2.69 34.92
C VAL A 27 11.23 -1.63 33.94
N ILE A 28 11.37 -0.35 34.26
CA ILE A 28 10.95 0.76 33.39
C ILE A 28 11.73 0.72 32.06
N LEU A 29 13.05 0.51 32.12
CA LEU A 29 13.88 0.37 30.94
C LEU A 29 13.44 -0.83 30.08
N GLY A 30 13.22 -1.98 30.72
CA GLY A 30 12.73 -3.19 30.05
C GLY A 30 11.39 -2.97 29.35
N MET A 31 10.43 -2.34 30.02
CA MET A 31 9.12 -2.01 29.44
C MET A 31 9.23 -1.02 28.28
N THR A 32 10.13 -0.03 28.39
CA THR A 32 10.39 0.94 27.32
C THR A 32 10.99 0.26 26.09
N CYS A 33 11.97 -0.62 26.27
CA CYS A 33 12.55 -1.40 25.18
C CYS A 33 11.50 -2.30 24.49
N ILE A 34 10.62 -2.95 25.26
CA ILE A 34 9.53 -3.77 24.72
C ILE A 34 8.56 -2.91 23.90
N ALA A 35 8.18 -1.72 24.41
CA ALA A 35 7.29 -0.80 23.72
C ALA A 35 7.89 -0.31 22.38
N LEU A 36 9.18 0.07 22.39
CA LEU A 36 9.90 0.48 21.18
C LEU A 36 10.00 -0.67 20.16
N PHE A 37 10.29 -1.88 20.62
CA PHE A 37 10.36 -3.06 19.74
C PHE A 37 9.00 -3.39 19.12
N ALA A 38 7.93 -3.35 19.92
CA ALA A 38 6.57 -3.57 19.44
C ALA A 38 6.17 -2.51 18.39
N TYR A 39 6.52 -1.24 18.62
CA TYR A 39 6.30 -0.17 17.65
C TYR A 39 7.06 -0.40 16.35
N ALA A 40 8.37 -0.71 16.42
CA ALA A 40 9.21 -0.97 15.26
C ALA A 40 8.74 -2.20 14.47
N ALA A 41 8.36 -3.28 15.15
CA ALA A 41 7.80 -4.47 14.51
C ALA A 41 6.46 -4.19 13.82
N GLY A 42 5.63 -3.33 14.43
CA GLY A 42 4.39 -2.84 13.82
C GLY A 42 4.67 -2.03 12.55
N TYR A 43 5.60 -1.08 12.61
CA TYR A 43 6.03 -0.27 11.46
C TYR A 43 6.57 -1.14 10.32
N ALA A 44 7.48 -2.07 10.60
CA ALA A 44 8.09 -2.94 9.59
C ALA A 44 7.05 -3.81 8.87
N ARG A 45 6.02 -4.30 9.58
CA ARG A 45 4.92 -5.05 8.96
C ARG A 45 4.08 -4.20 8.02
N ARG A 46 3.81 -2.93 8.39
CA ARG A 46 3.11 -1.99 7.53
C ARG A 46 3.93 -1.65 6.29
N GLU A 47 5.23 -1.39 6.46
CA GLU A 47 6.12 -1.08 5.34
C GLU A 47 6.23 -2.24 4.35
N TYR A 48 6.28 -3.48 4.85
CA TYR A 48 6.25 -4.66 3.99
C TYR A 48 4.94 -4.73 3.17
N ARG A 49 3.78 -4.45 3.78
CA ARG A 49 2.50 -4.41 3.05
C ARG A 49 2.45 -3.26 2.04
N ASP A 50 2.95 -2.09 2.40
CA ASP A 50 3.03 -0.94 1.50
C ASP A 50 3.95 -1.22 0.31
N GLY A 51 5.09 -1.89 0.53
CA GLY A 51 5.97 -2.38 -0.53
C GLY A 51 5.26 -3.31 -1.51
N LEU A 52 4.47 -4.26 -1.00
CA LEU A 52 3.65 -5.13 -1.85
C LEU A 52 2.60 -4.35 -2.65
N ARG A 53 1.91 -3.37 -2.04
CA ARG A 53 0.92 -2.53 -2.73
C ARG A 53 1.56 -1.72 -3.87
N ARG A 54 2.72 -1.12 -3.63
CA ARG A 54 3.50 -0.40 -4.66
C ARG A 54 3.85 -1.34 -5.81
N GLN A 55 4.33 -2.55 -5.50
CA GLN A 55 4.64 -3.56 -6.51
C GLN A 55 3.41 -3.93 -7.36
N TYR A 56 2.26 -4.21 -6.73
CA TYR A 56 1.04 -4.55 -7.46
C TYR A 56 0.55 -3.44 -8.39
N VAL A 57 0.62 -2.19 -7.94
CA VAL A 57 0.26 -1.04 -8.78
C VAL A 57 1.16 -0.94 -10.02
N ARG A 58 2.47 -1.17 -9.86
CA ARG A 58 3.43 -1.18 -10.98
C ARG A 58 3.17 -2.33 -11.95
N GLU A 59 2.86 -3.51 -11.43
CA GLU A 59 2.56 -4.68 -12.25
C GLU A 59 1.24 -4.49 -13.01
N MET A 60 0.18 -3.97 -12.36
CA MET A 60 -1.09 -3.62 -13.01
C MET A 60 -0.89 -2.59 -14.13
N LYS A 61 -0.08 -1.54 -13.90
CA LYS A 61 0.28 -0.58 -14.95
C LYS A 61 0.92 -1.29 -16.15
N SER A 62 1.90 -2.15 -15.91
CA SER A 62 2.63 -2.85 -16.97
C SER A 62 1.70 -3.71 -17.82
N GLU A 63 0.70 -4.35 -17.20
CA GLU A 63 -0.29 -5.13 -17.93
C GLU A 63 -1.29 -4.26 -18.70
N LEU A 64 -1.70 -3.13 -18.14
CA LEU A 64 -2.53 -2.14 -18.86
C LEU A 64 -1.80 -1.62 -20.10
N GLU A 65 -0.51 -1.32 -20.01
CA GLU A 65 0.31 -0.89 -21.15
C GLU A 65 0.51 -2.01 -22.17
N ARG A 66 0.66 -3.25 -21.72
CA ARG A 66 0.67 -4.42 -22.62
C ARG A 66 -0.67 -4.54 -23.36
N SER A 67 -1.78 -4.37 -22.65
CA SER A 67 -3.13 -4.38 -23.24
C SER A 67 -3.28 -3.24 -24.26
N PHE A 68 -2.83 -2.02 -23.91
CA PHE A 68 -2.83 -0.87 -24.79
C PHE A 68 -2.16 -1.17 -26.14
N ASN A 69 -1.02 -1.85 -26.15
CA ASN A 69 -0.32 -2.21 -27.39
C ASN A 69 -1.12 -3.18 -28.30
N THR A 70 -2.12 -3.88 -27.76
CA THR A 70 -2.97 -4.81 -28.52
C THR A 70 -4.26 -4.16 -29.05
N VAL A 71 -4.85 -3.25 -28.27
CA VAL A 71 -6.16 -2.62 -28.58
C VAL A 71 -6.09 -1.12 -28.85
N ASN A 72 -4.90 -0.51 -28.80
CA ASN A 72 -4.63 0.93 -28.97
C ASN A 72 -5.46 1.82 -28.04
N GLY A 73 -5.59 1.41 -26.78
CA GLY A 73 -6.30 2.17 -25.76
C GLY A 73 -6.45 1.41 -24.45
N PHE A 74 -6.73 2.15 -23.38
CA PHE A 74 -6.96 1.61 -22.04
C PHE A 74 -8.46 1.34 -21.80
N PRO A 75 -8.78 0.40 -20.89
CA PRO A 75 -10.16 0.14 -20.48
C PRO A 75 -10.84 1.42 -19.94
N LEU A 76 -12.04 1.68 -20.43
CA LEU A 76 -12.89 2.78 -19.98
C LEU A 76 -14.20 2.19 -19.48
N HIS A 77 -14.84 2.86 -18.51
CA HIS A 77 -16.11 2.38 -17.95
C HIS A 77 -17.12 2.13 -19.08
N PRO A 78 -17.99 1.09 -18.99
CA PRO A 78 -18.99 0.83 -20.01
C PRO A 78 -19.91 2.03 -20.35
N SER A 79 -20.07 2.96 -19.42
CA SER A 79 -20.82 4.21 -19.63
C SER A 79 -20.12 5.20 -20.56
N GLY A 80 -18.80 5.10 -20.75
CA GLY A 80 -18.05 6.05 -21.56
C GLY A 80 -17.49 7.27 -20.81
N ASP A 81 -17.65 7.33 -19.49
CA ASP A 81 -17.31 8.51 -18.69
C ASP A 81 -15.84 8.52 -18.21
N LEU A 82 -15.20 9.70 -18.28
CA LEU A 82 -13.86 9.97 -17.72
C LEU A 82 -13.90 10.37 -16.24
N GLY A 83 -15.06 10.70 -15.69
CA GLY A 83 -15.21 11.06 -14.27
C GLY A 83 -15.35 9.86 -13.33
N TRP A 84 -15.37 8.64 -13.88
CA TRP A 84 -15.53 7.43 -13.11
C TRP A 84 -14.17 6.91 -12.64
N CYS A 85 -14.06 6.61 -11.36
CA CYS A 85 -12.90 5.95 -10.76
C CYS A 85 -13.35 4.63 -10.15
N GLY A 86 -12.83 3.52 -10.66
CA GLY A 86 -13.13 2.23 -10.07
C GLY A 86 -12.32 1.96 -8.82
N SER A 87 -12.88 1.25 -7.85
CA SER A 87 -12.21 0.96 -6.56
C SER A 87 -12.41 -0.50 -6.13
N THR A 88 -11.43 -1.08 -5.44
CA THR A 88 -11.59 -2.38 -4.77
C THR A 88 -12.50 -2.32 -3.54
N GLU A 89 -12.89 -1.13 -3.09
CA GLU A 89 -13.91 -0.95 -2.04
C GLU A 89 -15.31 -1.28 -2.54
N ASP A 90 -15.56 -1.11 -3.84
CA ASP A 90 -16.81 -1.52 -4.47
C ASP A 90 -16.67 -2.95 -5.02
N PRO A 91 -17.31 -3.95 -4.41
CA PRO A 91 -17.21 -5.34 -4.84
C PRO A 91 -17.87 -5.59 -6.20
N GLU A 92 -18.68 -4.66 -6.70
CA GLU A 92 -19.34 -4.73 -8.01
C GLU A 92 -18.59 -3.93 -9.09
N ASP A 93 -17.46 -3.32 -8.73
CA ASP A 93 -16.69 -2.49 -9.65
C ASP A 93 -16.27 -3.26 -10.89
N TRP A 94 -16.74 -2.82 -12.07
CA TRP A 94 -16.54 -3.57 -13.30
C TRP A 94 -15.04 -3.74 -13.66
N PHE A 95 -14.17 -2.79 -13.30
CA PHE A 95 -12.76 -2.87 -13.65
C PHE A 95 -12.09 -3.99 -12.85
N PHE A 96 -12.32 -4.01 -11.53
CA PHE A 96 -11.75 -5.03 -10.66
C PHE A 96 -12.44 -6.40 -10.81
N THR A 97 -13.75 -6.42 -11.13
CA THR A 97 -14.52 -7.67 -11.25
C THR A 97 -14.56 -8.27 -12.65
N ALA A 98 -14.46 -7.48 -13.72
CA ALA A 98 -14.58 -7.96 -15.09
C ALA A 98 -13.25 -7.87 -15.87
N PHE A 99 -12.53 -6.76 -15.75
CA PHE A 99 -11.27 -6.58 -16.45
C PHE A 99 -10.13 -7.36 -15.77
N LEU A 100 -9.84 -7.09 -14.49
CA LEU A 100 -8.74 -7.76 -13.79
C LEU A 100 -9.00 -9.24 -13.50
N LYS A 101 -10.27 -9.66 -13.40
CA LYS A 101 -10.65 -11.07 -13.22
C LYS A 101 -10.43 -11.90 -14.50
N ARG A 102 -10.49 -11.28 -15.68
CA ARG A 102 -10.13 -11.91 -16.95
C ARG A 102 -8.63 -12.24 -16.99
N GLU A 103 -7.81 -11.34 -16.44
CA GLU A 103 -6.39 -11.53 -16.24
C GLU A 103 -6.15 -12.41 -14.99
N ARG A 104 -6.50 -13.71 -15.07
CA ARG A 104 -6.54 -14.71 -13.97
C ARG A 104 -5.36 -14.70 -12.97
N ARG A 105 -4.20 -14.14 -13.33
CA ARG A 105 -3.06 -13.97 -12.41
C ARG A 105 -3.30 -12.93 -11.30
N TRP A 106 -4.12 -11.91 -11.54
CA TRP A 106 -4.29 -10.78 -10.61
C TRP A 106 -5.46 -10.96 -9.64
N SER A 107 -6.47 -11.75 -10.01
CA SER A 107 -7.59 -12.04 -9.12
C SER A 107 -7.14 -12.76 -7.85
N SER A 108 -6.21 -13.72 -7.92
CA SER A 108 -5.76 -14.39 -6.70
C SER A 108 -4.89 -13.50 -5.82
N ALA A 109 -4.12 -12.57 -6.40
CA ALA A 109 -3.30 -11.63 -5.66
C ALA A 109 -4.17 -10.67 -4.84
N LEU A 110 -5.08 -9.94 -5.51
CA LEU A 110 -5.91 -8.89 -4.92
C LEU A 110 -6.90 -9.39 -3.84
N TYR A 111 -7.26 -10.67 -3.86
CA TYR A 111 -8.20 -11.27 -2.89
C TYR A 111 -7.52 -12.07 -1.75
N THR A 112 -6.20 -12.02 -1.62
CA THR A 112 -5.55 -12.64 -0.45
C THR A 112 -5.89 -11.88 0.85
N PRO A 113 -6.05 -12.57 2.01
CA PRO A 113 -6.39 -11.92 3.28
C PRO A 113 -5.38 -10.85 3.73
N ALA A 114 -4.12 -10.95 3.30
CA ALA A 114 -3.09 -9.94 3.56
C ALA A 114 -3.29 -8.64 2.75
N GLN A 115 -4.08 -8.70 1.67
CA GLN A 115 -4.34 -7.61 0.72
C GLN A 115 -5.78 -7.07 0.79
N GLN A 116 -6.71 -7.76 1.46
CA GLN A 116 -8.10 -7.31 1.64
C GLN A 116 -8.23 -5.92 2.29
N ASN A 117 -7.17 -5.41 2.93
CA ASN A 117 -7.17 -4.08 3.52
C ASN A 117 -6.56 -2.99 2.61
N GLY A 118 -6.08 -3.33 1.41
CA GLY A 118 -5.57 -2.37 0.44
C GLY A 118 -6.69 -1.83 -0.44
N ILE A 119 -6.84 -0.51 -0.46
CA ILE A 119 -7.75 0.17 -1.41
C ILE A 119 -6.95 0.50 -2.65
N PHE A 120 -7.33 -0.10 -3.77
CA PHE A 120 -6.78 0.22 -5.09
C PHE A 120 -7.83 0.98 -5.90
N ARG A 121 -7.41 2.02 -6.62
CA ARG A 121 -8.28 2.82 -7.47
C ARG A 121 -7.71 2.93 -8.88
N TYR A 122 -8.58 2.83 -9.89
CA TYR A 122 -8.25 3.04 -11.30
C TYR A 122 -9.11 4.16 -11.86
N CYS A 123 -8.49 5.18 -12.43
CA CYS A 123 -9.19 6.34 -12.99
C CYS A 123 -8.68 6.63 -14.41
N PRO A 124 -9.52 6.50 -15.46
CA PRO A 124 -9.21 6.98 -16.78
C PRO A 124 -9.23 8.52 -16.79
N THR A 125 -8.33 9.15 -17.54
CA THR A 125 -8.12 10.61 -17.48
C THR A 125 -8.27 11.30 -18.84
N ALA A 126 -8.21 10.54 -19.93
CA ALA A 126 -8.40 11.07 -21.28
C ALA A 126 -9.07 10.02 -22.16
N VAL A 127 -10.00 10.42 -23.05
CA VAL A 127 -10.53 9.54 -24.08
C VAL A 127 -9.56 9.55 -25.26
N GLY A 128 -9.23 8.37 -25.79
CA GLY A 128 -8.52 8.25 -27.05
C GLY A 128 -8.62 6.86 -27.64
N GLY A 129 -8.70 6.81 -28.97
CA GLY A 129 -8.91 5.59 -29.70
C GLY A 129 -10.34 5.04 -29.60
N LYS A 130 -10.59 3.97 -30.36
CA LYS A 130 -11.81 3.18 -30.32
C LYS A 130 -11.46 1.73 -30.58
N THR A 131 -12.21 0.80 -29.98
CA THR A 131 -12.13 -0.61 -30.36
C THR A 131 -12.57 -0.82 -31.81
N THR A 132 -12.29 -1.99 -32.37
CA THR A 132 -12.85 -2.43 -33.68
C THR A 132 -14.37 -2.41 -33.72
N THR A 133 -15.03 -2.54 -32.56
CA THR A 133 -16.49 -2.46 -32.38
C THR A 133 -17.00 -1.05 -32.12
N GLY A 134 -16.13 -0.02 -32.19
CA GLY A 134 -16.50 1.39 -32.05
C GLY A 134 -16.64 1.89 -30.61
N ARG A 135 -16.29 1.08 -29.59
CA ARG A 135 -16.35 1.51 -28.18
C ARG A 135 -15.19 2.45 -27.86
N PRO A 136 -15.40 3.55 -27.12
CA PRO A 136 -14.33 4.46 -26.73
C PRO A 136 -13.34 3.76 -25.80
N LEU A 137 -12.07 4.14 -25.92
CA LEU A 137 -11.01 3.72 -25.02
C LEU A 137 -10.40 4.95 -24.33
N ALA A 138 -9.69 4.72 -23.23
CA ALA A 138 -8.90 5.77 -22.59
C ALA A 138 -7.54 5.92 -23.31
N ALA A 139 -7.10 7.17 -23.48
CA ALA A 139 -5.72 7.53 -23.87
C ALA A 139 -4.76 7.58 -22.67
N GLY A 140 -5.28 7.58 -21.44
CA GLY A 140 -4.47 7.34 -20.26
C GLY A 140 -5.28 7.25 -18.98
N PHE A 141 -4.57 6.99 -17.90
CA PHE A 141 -5.13 6.66 -16.60
C PHE A 141 -4.14 6.95 -15.46
N PHE A 142 -4.64 6.94 -14.24
CA PHE A 142 -3.82 6.66 -13.07
C PHE A 142 -4.34 5.46 -12.29
N LEU A 143 -3.41 4.75 -11.67
CA LEU A 143 -3.66 3.72 -10.68
C LEU A 143 -3.11 4.21 -9.35
N GLU A 144 -3.83 3.95 -8.27
CA GLU A 144 -3.35 4.27 -6.94
C GLU A 144 -3.64 3.18 -5.93
N ALA A 145 -2.83 3.14 -4.88
CA ALA A 145 -3.02 2.32 -3.71
C ALA A 145 -2.87 3.17 -2.44
N ALA A 146 -3.80 3.00 -1.49
CA ALA A 146 -3.65 3.56 -0.16
C ALA A 146 -2.49 2.87 0.58
N LEU A 147 -1.60 3.65 1.20
CA LEU A 147 -0.51 3.19 2.05
C LEU A 147 -0.90 3.32 3.52
N GLU A 148 -0.38 2.44 4.37
CA GLU A 148 -0.64 2.48 5.81
C GLU A 148 0.33 3.41 6.55
N ASN A 149 1.57 3.47 6.09
CA ASN A 149 2.56 4.39 6.63
C ASN A 149 2.43 5.76 5.97
N ARG A 150 2.68 6.79 6.77
CA ARG A 150 2.75 8.16 6.28
C ARG A 150 4.11 8.37 5.62
N ASP A 151 4.10 8.64 4.32
CA ASP A 151 5.29 8.99 3.57
C ASP A 151 5.28 10.47 3.20
N PRO A 152 6.47 11.10 3.05
CA PRO A 152 6.55 12.43 2.48
C PRO A 152 6.03 12.43 1.04
N ASP A 153 5.45 13.56 0.63
CA ASP A 153 5.06 13.75 -0.76
C ASP A 153 6.31 13.68 -1.65
N THR A 154 6.27 12.77 -2.61
CA THR A 154 7.35 12.58 -3.58
C THR A 154 6.74 12.37 -4.96
N GLY A 155 7.47 12.69 -6.01
CA GLY A 155 6.99 12.51 -7.37
C GLY A 155 8.13 12.59 -8.35
N GLY A 156 8.10 11.72 -9.35
CA GLY A 156 9.14 11.71 -10.36
C GLY A 156 9.01 10.55 -11.32
N PHE A 157 9.91 10.57 -12.30
CA PHE A 157 10.09 9.46 -13.20
C PHE A 157 10.97 8.41 -12.55
N ASN A 158 10.44 7.21 -12.35
CA ASN A 158 11.20 6.06 -11.91
C ASN A 158 11.84 5.38 -13.13
N THR A 159 13.16 5.52 -13.24
CA THR A 159 13.94 4.97 -14.36
C THR A 159 14.04 3.44 -14.34
N GLU A 160 13.95 2.81 -13.17
CA GLU A 160 14.00 1.35 -13.04
C GLU A 160 12.78 0.70 -13.68
N TYR A 161 11.61 1.32 -13.48
CA TYR A 161 10.33 0.80 -13.99
C TYR A 161 9.78 1.57 -15.21
N ASN A 162 10.53 2.56 -15.72
CA ASN A 162 10.13 3.40 -16.85
C ASN A 162 8.70 3.97 -16.68
N MET A 163 8.41 4.57 -15.53
CA MET A 163 7.09 5.10 -15.21
C MET A 163 7.13 6.32 -14.31
N PHE A 164 6.13 7.19 -14.45
CA PHE A 164 5.90 8.25 -13.47
C PHE A 164 5.17 7.69 -12.26
N GLU A 165 5.76 7.91 -11.08
CA GLU A 165 5.18 7.56 -9.80
C GLU A 165 5.13 8.78 -8.88
N ARG A 166 4.15 8.80 -7.99
CA ARG A 166 3.93 9.88 -7.03
C ARG A 166 3.40 9.31 -5.73
N THR A 167 3.93 9.78 -4.62
CA THR A 167 3.35 9.58 -3.30
C THR A 167 2.76 10.89 -2.82
N LEU A 168 1.51 10.85 -2.36
CA LEU A 168 0.72 12.00 -1.94
C LEU A 168 0.13 11.72 -0.57
N THR A 169 0.13 12.72 0.31
CA THR A 169 -0.60 12.66 1.59
C THR A 169 -1.79 13.60 1.54
N GLU A 170 -2.97 13.06 1.28
CA GLU A 170 -4.22 13.81 1.17
C GLU A 170 -5.18 13.39 2.28
N SER A 171 -5.81 14.36 2.96
CA SER A 171 -6.86 14.11 3.97
C SER A 171 -6.45 13.13 5.09
N GLY A 172 -5.14 13.07 5.43
CA GLY A 172 -4.62 12.17 6.46
C GLY A 172 -4.28 10.76 5.99
N HIS A 173 -4.43 10.48 4.70
CA HIS A 173 -4.08 9.21 4.08
C HIS A 173 -2.95 9.41 3.07
N THR A 174 -1.96 8.50 3.08
CA THR A 174 -0.91 8.48 2.07
C THR A 174 -1.34 7.55 0.95
N VAL A 175 -1.24 8.00 -0.30
CA VAL A 175 -1.52 7.22 -1.50
C VAL A 175 -0.28 7.16 -2.38
N PHE A 176 -0.04 5.99 -2.95
CA PHE A 176 0.95 5.79 -4.00
C PHE A 176 0.23 5.71 -5.34
N ARG A 177 0.64 6.54 -6.30
CA ARG A 177 0.01 6.70 -7.60
C ARG A 177 1.03 6.43 -8.71
N VAL A 178 0.61 5.73 -9.75
CA VAL A 178 1.34 5.61 -11.02
C VAL A 178 0.42 6.00 -12.16
N CYS A 179 0.99 6.56 -13.23
CA CYS A 179 0.23 6.95 -14.41
C CYS A 179 0.71 6.22 -15.66
N GLY A 180 -0.21 6.02 -16.59
CA GLY A 180 0.08 5.44 -17.91
C GLY A 180 -0.62 6.20 -19.02
N GLY A 181 -0.11 6.05 -20.24
CA GLY A 181 -0.52 6.89 -21.37
C GLY A 181 0.38 8.12 -21.48
N THR A 182 -0.18 9.32 -21.24
CA THR A 182 0.58 10.58 -21.35
C THR A 182 1.15 11.03 -20.00
N GLU A 183 2.42 11.49 -19.98
CA GLU A 183 3.14 11.87 -18.75
C GLU A 183 2.42 12.93 -17.91
N ALA A 184 1.67 13.82 -18.57
CA ALA A 184 0.92 14.91 -17.92
C ALA A 184 -0.10 14.42 -16.89
N GLN A 185 -0.53 13.17 -16.94
CA GLN A 185 -1.65 12.67 -16.15
C GLN A 185 -1.35 12.47 -14.66
N CYS A 186 -0.07 12.39 -14.29
CA CYS A 186 0.35 12.36 -12.88
C CYS A 186 0.36 13.75 -12.22
N GLY A 187 0.19 14.81 -13.01
CA GLY A 187 0.20 16.20 -12.56
C GLY A 187 -1.14 16.94 -12.71
N THR A 188 -2.14 16.37 -13.37
CA THR A 188 -3.39 17.06 -13.73
C THR A 188 -4.46 17.12 -12.64
N GLU A 189 -4.24 16.52 -11.46
CA GLU A 189 -5.14 16.73 -10.33
C GLU A 189 -4.63 17.87 -9.45
N ARG A 190 -5.29 19.02 -9.61
CA ARG A 190 -5.52 20.05 -8.58
C ARG A 190 -6.97 20.51 -8.68
#